data_AF-A0A3M0ZTK6-F1
#
_entry.id   AF-A0A3M0ZTK6-F1
#
_cell.length_a   1.000
_cell.length_b   1.000
_cell.length_c   1.000
_cell.angle_alpha   90.00
_cell.angle_beta   90.00
_cell.angle_gamma   90.00
#
_symmetry.space_group_name_H-M   'P 1'
#
loop_
_entity.id
_entity.type
_entity.pdbx_description
1 polymer ?
#
loop_
_entity_poly.entity_id
_entity_poly.type
_entity_poly.pdbx_seq_one_letter_code
_entity_poly.pdbx_strand_id
1 'polypeptide(L)'
;MAREFNIPSYYLSDQISLIKHIRKEADHRKKDFSPTEIDLGAVSFKIARFFGFCFGVQNAIEIAYRAISENPGKRIFLLSEMIHNFYVNEDLQKKGVRFLRTTEGEQLIDFAELTSDDIVIIPAFGTTPELLDKLKSRGIDPCLYNTTCPFVEKVWKRAHQLGQSGYTVVVHGKYNHEETRATFSHAKRDAPTIIIRD
;
A
#
# COMPACT_ATOMS: atom_id res chain seq x y z
N MET A 1 -18.50 -7.69 11.92
CA MET A 1 -18.83 -7.11 10.60
C MET A 1 -17.53 -6.81 9.86
N ALA A 2 -17.49 -6.94 8.54
CA ALA A 2 -16.29 -6.54 7.77
C ALA A 2 -16.16 -5.02 7.83
N ARG A 3 -14.93 -4.49 7.97
CA ARG A 3 -14.68 -3.05 7.96
C ARG A 3 -15.18 -2.46 6.63
N GLU A 4 -15.97 -1.39 6.74
CA GLU A 4 -16.33 -0.55 5.60
C GLU A 4 -15.25 0.52 5.42
N PHE A 5 -14.93 0.81 4.16
CA PHE A 5 -13.92 1.79 3.78
C PHE A 5 -14.59 2.95 3.06
N ASN A 6 -14.24 4.17 3.44
CA ASN A 6 -14.63 5.36 2.72
C ASN A 6 -13.65 5.62 1.58
N ILE A 7 -13.91 5.00 0.43
CA ILE A 7 -13.15 5.21 -0.82
C ILE A 7 -14.05 5.86 -1.88
N PRO A 8 -13.49 6.64 -2.81
CA PRO A 8 -14.28 7.27 -3.87
C PRO A 8 -15.12 6.27 -4.65
N SER A 9 -16.40 6.58 -4.83
CA SER A 9 -17.37 5.69 -5.48
C SER A 9 -17.04 5.39 -6.93
N TYR A 10 -16.34 6.28 -7.64
CA TYR A 10 -15.90 6.03 -9.02
C TYR A 10 -14.81 4.97 -9.16
N TYR A 11 -14.22 4.49 -8.06
CA TYR A 11 -13.39 3.28 -8.08
C TYR A 11 -14.21 1.99 -7.95
N LEU A 12 -15.51 2.09 -7.70
CA LEU A 12 -16.42 0.98 -7.50
C LEU A 12 -17.34 0.84 -8.72
N SER A 13 -17.66 -0.42 -9.07
CA SER A 13 -18.69 -0.74 -10.05
C SER A 13 -19.90 -1.30 -9.31
N ASP A 14 -21.09 -0.84 -9.66
CA ASP A 14 -22.35 -1.34 -9.08
C ASP A 14 -22.54 -2.83 -9.36
N GLN A 15 -22.27 -3.27 -10.59
CA GLN A 15 -22.39 -4.67 -11.00
C GLN A 15 -21.42 -5.56 -10.23
N ILE A 16 -20.16 -5.15 -10.14
CA ILE A 16 -19.13 -5.89 -9.38
C ILE A 16 -19.46 -5.93 -7.90
N SER A 17 -19.98 -4.83 -7.34
CA SER A 17 -20.35 -4.74 -5.93
C SER A 17 -21.52 -5.69 -5.61
N LEU A 18 -22.53 -5.75 -6.48
CA LEU A 18 -23.63 -6.69 -6.38
C LEU A 18 -23.14 -8.15 -6.43
N ILE A 19 -22.29 -8.49 -7.40
CA ILE A 19 -21.71 -9.83 -7.53
C ILE A 19 -20.96 -10.22 -6.25
N LYS A 20 -20.10 -9.34 -5.75
CA LYS A 20 -19.34 -9.56 -4.50
C LYS A 20 -20.26 -9.70 -3.29
N HIS A 21 -21.36 -8.94 -3.23
CA HIS A 21 -22.34 -9.03 -2.14
C HIS A 21 -23.05 -10.38 -2.14
N ILE A 22 -23.63 -10.80 -3.27
CA ILE A 22 -24.27 -12.13 -3.43
C ILE A 22 -23.28 -13.24 -3.02
N ARG A 23 -22.04 -13.13 -3.50
CA ARG A 23 -20.97 -14.09 -3.22
C ARG A 23 -20.54 -14.13 -1.76
N LYS A 24 -20.69 -13.04 -1.01
CA LYS A 24 -20.38 -12.95 0.42
C LYS A 24 -21.50 -13.55 1.25
N GLU A 25 -22.76 -13.28 0.91
CA GLU A 25 -23.94 -13.86 1.58
C GLU A 25 -23.99 -15.39 1.41
N ALA A 26 -23.69 -15.90 0.21
CA ALA A 26 -23.69 -17.33 -0.05
C ALA A 26 -22.50 -18.09 0.61
N ASP A 27 -21.34 -17.43 0.76
CA ASP A 27 -20.14 -18.03 1.37
C ASP A 27 -19.33 -16.97 2.13
N HIS A 28 -19.78 -16.65 3.34
CA HIS A 28 -19.14 -15.64 4.19
C HIS A 28 -17.69 -15.99 4.58
N ARG A 29 -17.38 -17.29 4.68
CA ARG A 29 -16.05 -17.77 5.09
C ARG A 29 -15.07 -17.85 3.92
N LYS A 30 -15.51 -17.53 2.70
CA LYS A 30 -14.66 -17.50 1.50
C LYS A 30 -13.96 -18.85 1.26
N LYS A 31 -14.66 -19.95 1.53
CA LYS A 31 -14.16 -21.32 1.36
C LYS A 31 -14.33 -21.84 -0.06
N ASP A 32 -15.29 -21.28 -0.80
CA ASP A 32 -15.47 -21.60 -2.21
C ASP A 32 -14.57 -20.67 -3.05
N PHE A 33 -13.64 -21.28 -3.78
CA PHE A 33 -12.66 -20.61 -4.63
C PHE A 33 -13.08 -20.55 -6.10
N SER A 34 -14.22 -21.16 -6.47
CA SER A 34 -14.70 -21.16 -7.85
C SER A 34 -14.94 -19.74 -8.37
N PRO A 35 -14.82 -19.50 -9.68
CA PRO A 35 -15.26 -18.23 -10.26
C PRO A 35 -16.79 -18.10 -10.15
N THR A 36 -17.27 -16.86 -10.11
CA THR A 36 -18.69 -16.58 -10.39
C THR A 36 -18.90 -16.66 -11.90
N GLU A 37 -19.87 -17.47 -12.32
CA GLU A 37 -20.27 -17.56 -13.72
C GLU A 37 -21.50 -16.68 -13.96
N ILE A 38 -21.44 -15.86 -15.01
CA ILE A 38 -22.56 -15.07 -15.50
C ILE A 38 -22.83 -15.52 -16.92
N ASP A 39 -23.96 -16.20 -17.11
CA ASP A 39 -24.38 -16.70 -18.42
C ASP A 39 -25.39 -15.74 -19.05
N LEU A 40 -25.06 -15.20 -20.23
CA LEU A 40 -25.92 -14.33 -21.03
C LEU A 40 -26.39 -15.04 -22.32
N GLY A 41 -26.32 -16.38 -22.36
CA GLY A 41 -26.72 -17.22 -23.48
C GLY A 41 -25.61 -17.35 -24.53
N ALA A 42 -25.47 -16.37 -25.42
CA ALA A 42 -24.46 -16.42 -26.48
C ALA A 42 -23.02 -16.24 -25.95
N VAL A 43 -22.88 -15.64 -24.77
CA VAL A 43 -21.59 -15.36 -24.12
C VAL A 43 -21.73 -15.63 -22.62
N SER A 44 -20.71 -16.23 -22.02
CA SER A 44 -20.59 -16.37 -20.57
C SER A 44 -19.31 -15.73 -20.05
N PHE A 45 -19.40 -15.14 -18.85
CA PHE A 45 -18.28 -14.52 -18.14
C PHE A 45 -17.93 -15.35 -16.91
N LYS A 46 -16.64 -15.63 -16.72
CA LYS A 46 -16.12 -16.20 -15.47
C LYS A 46 -15.35 -15.12 -14.72
N ILE A 47 -15.87 -14.71 -13.58
CA ILE A 47 -15.26 -13.69 -12.73
C ILE A 47 -14.58 -14.40 -11.57
N ALA A 48 -13.29 -14.18 -11.39
CA ALA A 48 -12.53 -14.80 -10.31
C ALA A 48 -13.17 -14.56 -8.93
N ARG A 49 -13.03 -15.51 -7.99
CA ARG A 49 -13.53 -15.35 -6.62
C ARG A 49 -12.97 -14.11 -5.92
N PHE A 50 -11.68 -13.84 -6.13
CA PHE A 50 -10.96 -12.73 -5.51
C PHE A 50 -10.37 -11.83 -6.60
N PHE A 51 -10.79 -10.58 -6.62
CA PHE A 51 -10.34 -9.58 -7.59
C PHE A 51 -10.63 -8.16 -7.10
N GLY A 52 -9.95 -7.17 -7.70
CA GLY A 52 -10.03 -5.77 -7.31
C GLY A 52 -9.20 -5.45 -6.06
N PHE A 53 -9.54 -4.36 -5.38
CA PHE A 53 -8.77 -3.88 -4.23
C PHE A 53 -8.81 -4.85 -3.05
N CYS A 54 -7.63 -5.17 -2.52
CA CYS A 54 -7.48 -5.86 -1.26
C CYS A 54 -7.65 -4.88 -0.09
N PHE A 55 -7.76 -5.41 1.13
CA PHE A 55 -7.86 -4.61 2.35
C PHE A 55 -6.76 -3.54 2.46
N GLY A 56 -5.51 -3.90 2.18
CA GLY A 56 -4.38 -2.96 2.27
C GLY A 56 -4.51 -1.79 1.31
N VAL A 57 -4.95 -2.06 0.08
CA VAL A 57 -5.18 -1.02 -0.93
C VAL A 57 -6.34 -0.10 -0.55
N GLN A 58 -7.47 -0.66 -0.10
CA GLN A 58 -8.62 0.15 0.34
C GLN A 58 -8.25 1.05 1.52
N ASN A 59 -7.50 0.51 2.49
CA ASN A 59 -7.00 1.27 3.63
C ASN A 59 -6.05 2.40 3.20
N ALA A 60 -5.15 2.13 2.24
CA ALA A 60 -4.22 3.14 1.73
C ALA A 60 -4.95 4.29 1.02
N ILE A 61 -5.91 3.97 0.17
CA ILE A 61 -6.75 4.97 -0.52
C ILE A 61 -7.48 5.83 0.51
N GLU A 62 -8.18 5.21 1.48
CA GLU A 62 -8.93 5.94 2.51
C GLU A 62 -8.03 6.91 3.30
N ILE A 63 -6.85 6.47 3.74
CA ILE A 63 -5.90 7.33 4.48
C ILE A 63 -5.34 8.45 3.60
N ALA A 64 -5.01 8.18 2.34
CA ALA A 64 -4.50 9.21 1.43
C ALA A 64 -5.55 10.28 1.13
N TYR A 65 -6.80 9.86 0.91
CA TYR A 65 -7.92 10.78 0.74
C TYR A 65 -8.21 11.60 1.99
N ARG A 66 -8.11 10.96 3.16
CA ARG A 66 -8.21 11.64 4.45
C ARG A 66 -7.11 12.71 4.60
N ALA A 67 -5.87 12.39 4.23
CA ALA A 67 -4.75 13.33 4.26
C ALA A 67 -5.03 14.59 3.41
N ILE A 68 -5.63 14.41 2.24
CA ILE A 68 -6.04 15.52 1.36
C ILE A 68 -7.16 16.34 2.02
N SER A 69 -8.21 15.70 2.54
CA SER A 69 -9.36 16.40 3.11
C SER A 69 -9.05 17.15 4.40
N GLU A 70 -8.16 16.61 5.24
CA GLU A 70 -7.82 17.19 6.54
C GLU A 70 -6.80 18.33 6.45
N ASN A 71 -6.14 18.50 5.31
CA ASN A 71 -5.04 19.46 5.13
C ASN A 71 -5.28 20.41 3.95
N PRO A 72 -6.40 21.18 3.94
CA PRO A 72 -6.70 22.09 2.86
C PRO A 72 -5.60 23.16 2.71
N GLY A 73 -5.15 23.37 1.47
CA GLY A 73 -4.14 24.38 1.14
C GLY A 73 -2.69 24.01 1.49
N LYS A 74 -2.44 22.87 2.13
CA LYS A 74 -1.08 22.39 2.40
C LYS A 74 -0.48 21.67 1.19
N ARG A 75 0.85 21.66 1.08
CA ARG A 75 1.55 20.80 0.12
C ARG A 75 1.52 19.36 0.65
N ILE A 76 1.08 18.44 -0.20
CA ILE A 76 0.98 17.02 0.13
C ILE A 76 1.87 16.24 -0.81
N PHE A 77 2.73 15.42 -0.22
CA PHE A 77 3.66 14.58 -0.94
C PHE A 77 3.39 13.12 -0.63
N LEU A 78 3.61 12.26 -1.62
CA LEU A 78 3.73 10.82 -1.44
C LEU A 78 5.19 10.44 -1.62
N LEU A 79 5.72 9.58 -0.76
CA LEU A 79 7.12 9.23 -0.81
C LEU A 79 7.53 8.60 -2.17
N SER A 80 6.65 7.77 -2.73
CA SER A 80 6.72 7.22 -4.09
C SER A 80 5.28 7.00 -4.60
N GLU A 81 5.01 6.03 -5.48
CA GLU A 81 3.62 5.68 -5.81
C GLU A 81 2.89 5.11 -4.58
N MET A 82 1.60 5.41 -4.41
CA MET A 82 0.84 4.85 -3.28
C MET A 82 0.72 3.33 -3.38
N ILE A 83 0.39 2.90 -4.59
CA ILE A 83 0.21 1.54 -5.08
C ILE A 83 0.61 1.53 -6.56
N HIS A 84 0.98 0.39 -7.13
CA HIS A 84 1.28 0.28 -8.56
C HIS A 84 0.00 0.24 -9.40
N ASN A 85 -0.75 1.35 -9.39
CA ASN A 85 -1.94 1.56 -10.19
C ASN A 85 -1.94 2.98 -10.77
N PHE A 86 -1.78 3.05 -12.09
CA PHE A 86 -1.71 4.32 -12.83
C PHE A 86 -2.89 5.24 -12.53
N TYR A 87 -4.13 4.75 -12.62
CA TYR A 87 -5.34 5.58 -12.48
C TYR A 87 -5.48 6.16 -11.07
N VAL A 88 -5.15 5.39 -10.03
CA VAL A 88 -5.22 5.89 -8.65
C VAL A 88 -4.13 6.93 -8.39
N ASN A 89 -2.92 6.71 -8.88
CA ASN A 89 -1.81 7.67 -8.75
C ASN A 89 -2.09 8.97 -9.53
N GLU A 90 -2.63 8.86 -10.75
CA GLU A 90 -3.00 10.01 -11.58
C GLU A 90 -4.09 10.86 -10.91
N ASP A 91 -5.08 10.22 -10.29
CA ASP A 91 -6.15 10.91 -9.58
C ASP A 91 -5.65 11.64 -8.31
N LEU A 92 -4.74 11.03 -7.55
CA LEU A 92 -4.06 11.72 -6.44
C LEU A 92 -3.25 12.94 -6.93
N GLN A 93 -2.55 12.81 -8.06
CA GLN A 93 -1.82 13.93 -8.67
C GLN A 93 -2.75 15.06 -9.13
N LYS A 94 -3.90 14.72 -9.73
CA LYS A 94 -4.96 15.70 -10.09
C LYS A 94 -5.50 16.45 -8.87
N LYS A 95 -5.37 15.88 -7.67
CA LYS A 95 -5.72 16.53 -6.39
C LYS A 95 -4.55 17.30 -5.75
N GLY A 96 -3.43 17.44 -6.46
CA GLY A 96 -2.28 18.22 -6.01
C GLY A 96 -1.22 17.44 -5.24
N VAL A 97 -1.36 16.12 -5.10
CA VAL A 97 -0.31 15.28 -4.48
C VAL A 97 0.89 15.17 -5.41
N ARG A 98 2.10 15.34 -4.88
CA ARG A 98 3.35 15.20 -5.65
C ARG A 98 4.20 14.04 -5.14
N PHE A 99 4.93 13.37 -6.02
CA PHE A 99 5.84 12.28 -5.62
C PHE A 99 7.22 12.81 -5.29
N LEU A 100 7.79 12.37 -4.17
CA LEU A 100 9.17 12.70 -3.79
C LEU A 100 10.19 11.88 -4.55
N ARG A 101 9.83 10.63 -4.90
CA ARG A 101 10.73 9.65 -5.52
C ARG A 101 10.00 8.78 -6.53
N THR A 102 10.75 8.16 -7.43
CA THR A 102 10.26 7.09 -8.30
C THR A 102 10.15 5.76 -7.54
N THR A 103 9.50 4.78 -8.16
CA THR A 103 9.40 3.39 -7.65
C THR A 103 10.79 2.74 -7.55
N GLU A 104 11.72 3.10 -8.42
CA GLU A 104 13.11 2.63 -8.42
C GLU A 104 13.96 3.31 -7.34
N GLY A 105 13.43 4.37 -6.72
CA GLY A 105 14.05 5.08 -5.61
C GLY A 105 14.86 6.32 -6.01
N GLU A 106 14.76 6.75 -7.26
CA GLU A 106 15.35 8.01 -7.73
C GLU A 106 14.64 9.20 -7.08
N GLN A 107 15.37 10.23 -6.70
CA GLN A 107 14.81 11.43 -6.07
C GLN A 107 14.22 12.34 -7.15
N LEU A 108 12.93 12.71 -7.02
CA LEU A 108 12.25 13.65 -7.90
C LEU A 108 12.22 15.08 -7.34
N ILE A 109 12.08 15.21 -6.02
CA ILE A 109 12.04 16.49 -5.29
C ILE A 109 13.03 16.38 -4.13
N ASP A 110 13.95 17.32 -3.95
CA ASP A 110 14.90 17.21 -2.84
C ASP A 110 14.15 17.26 -1.51
N PHE A 111 14.49 16.37 -0.58
CA PHE A 111 13.99 16.45 0.78
C PHE A 111 14.35 17.81 1.42
N ALA A 112 15.43 18.47 1.00
CA ALA A 112 15.79 19.86 1.36
C ALA A 112 14.66 20.88 1.15
N GLU A 113 13.77 20.65 0.19
CA GLU A 113 12.62 21.53 -0.11
C GLU A 113 11.44 21.35 0.85
N LEU A 114 11.47 20.28 1.66
CA LEU A 114 10.45 19.97 2.65
C LEU A 114 10.64 20.78 3.93
N THR A 115 9.50 21.23 4.44
CA THR A 115 9.31 22.00 5.66
C THR A 115 8.43 21.21 6.63
N SER A 116 8.44 21.58 7.91
CA SER A 116 7.60 20.93 8.93
C SER A 116 6.09 21.06 8.69
N ASP A 117 5.67 22.02 7.85
CA ASP A 117 4.27 22.25 7.53
C ASP A 117 3.76 21.33 6.41
N ASP A 118 4.66 20.65 5.71
CA ASP A 118 4.30 19.73 4.62
C ASP A 118 3.75 18.40 5.14
N ILE A 119 2.86 17.81 4.35
CA ILE A 119 2.31 16.48 4.63
C ILE A 119 3.01 15.46 3.76
N VAL A 120 3.50 14.37 4.37
CA VAL A 120 4.10 13.26 3.64
C VAL A 120 3.36 11.96 3.96
N ILE A 121 2.85 11.33 2.91
CA ILE A 121 2.14 10.05 2.97
C ILE A 121 3.14 8.94 2.66
N ILE A 122 3.20 7.92 3.53
CA ILE A 122 4.02 6.72 3.32
C ILE A 122 3.20 5.72 2.49
N PRO A 123 3.76 5.12 1.42
CA PRO A 123 3.03 4.22 0.50
C PRO A 123 2.67 2.87 1.15
N ALA A 124 1.80 2.11 0.50
CA ALA A 124 1.26 0.86 1.05
C ALA A 124 2.31 -0.25 1.20
N PHE A 125 3.38 -0.18 0.40
CA PHE A 125 4.55 -1.06 0.47
C PHE A 125 5.48 -0.74 1.65
N GLY A 126 5.23 0.39 2.32
CA GLY A 126 6.08 0.91 3.36
C GLY A 126 7.32 1.63 2.84
N THR A 127 8.24 1.91 3.76
CA THR A 127 9.50 2.57 3.44
C THR A 127 10.59 2.16 4.40
N THR A 128 11.82 2.57 4.12
CA THR A 128 12.97 2.25 4.94
C THR A 128 13.05 3.12 6.19
N PRO A 129 13.60 2.61 7.32
CA PRO A 129 13.83 3.40 8.52
C PRO A 129 14.60 4.69 8.27
N GLU A 130 15.59 4.65 7.37
CA GLU A 130 16.44 5.80 7.05
C GLU A 130 15.63 6.96 6.44
N LEU A 131 14.62 6.65 5.61
CA LEU A 131 13.72 7.67 5.04
C LEU A 131 12.72 8.20 6.09
N LEU A 132 12.26 7.35 7.00
CA LEU A 132 11.43 7.80 8.13
C LEU A 132 12.20 8.79 9.01
N ASP A 133 13.46 8.50 9.33
CA ASP A 133 14.29 9.37 10.16
C ASP A 133 14.64 10.67 9.41
N LYS A 134 14.85 10.59 8.08
CA LYS A 134 15.00 11.78 7.23
C LYS A 134 13.79 12.71 7.31
N LEU A 135 12.56 12.18 7.26
CA LEU A 135 11.33 12.97 7.43
C LEU A 135 11.24 13.58 8.83
N LYS A 136 11.50 12.79 9.88
CA LYS A 136 11.48 13.27 11.28
C LYS A 136 12.46 14.42 11.51
N SER A 137 13.66 14.33 10.93
CA SER A 137 14.66 15.41 11.02
C SER A 137 14.21 16.74 10.40
N ARG A 138 13.16 16.72 9.58
CA ARG A 138 12.52 17.91 8.99
C ARG A 138 11.27 18.38 9.74
N GLY A 139 10.98 17.78 10.89
CA GLY A 139 9.79 18.08 11.68
C GLY A 139 8.50 17.49 11.11
N ILE A 140 8.60 16.55 10.16
CA ILE A 140 7.44 15.87 9.56
C ILE A 140 7.23 14.56 10.32
N ASP A 141 6.03 14.33 10.85
CA ASP A 141 5.68 13.05 11.48
C ASP A 141 5.28 12.01 10.42
N PRO A 142 6.13 10.99 10.15
CA PRO A 142 5.82 10.00 9.13
C PRO A 142 4.73 9.01 9.54
N CYS A 143 4.31 8.99 10.81
CA CYS A 143 3.25 8.10 11.29
C CYS A 143 1.84 8.65 10.99
N LEU A 144 1.71 9.96 10.80
CA LEU A 144 0.42 10.63 10.70
C LEU A 144 -0.44 10.10 9.52
N TYR A 145 0.19 9.93 8.35
CA TYR A 145 -0.44 9.35 7.16
C TYR A 145 0.39 8.18 6.61
N ASN A 146 0.63 7.19 7.47
CA ASN A 146 1.27 5.95 7.07
C ASN A 146 0.24 4.95 6.49
N THR A 147 0.38 4.63 5.20
CA THR A 147 -0.52 3.68 4.53
C THR A 147 0.02 2.25 4.45
N THR A 148 1.19 1.99 5.06
CA THR A 148 1.83 0.66 5.03
C THR A 148 0.82 -0.43 5.38
N CYS A 149 0.74 -1.43 4.51
CA CYS A 149 -0.19 -2.52 4.68
C CYS A 149 0.16 -3.32 5.96
N PRO A 150 -0.79 -3.61 6.87
CA PRO A 150 -0.51 -4.38 8.09
C PRO A 150 0.05 -5.77 7.82
N PHE A 151 -0.20 -6.34 6.63
CA PHE A 151 0.40 -7.61 6.21
C PHE A 151 1.89 -7.47 5.88
N VAL A 152 2.34 -6.32 5.38
CA VAL A 152 3.76 -6.00 5.17
C VAL A 152 4.44 -5.79 6.53
N GLU A 153 3.83 -5.01 7.42
CA GLU A 153 4.37 -4.81 8.78
C GLU A 153 4.48 -6.13 9.56
N LYS A 154 3.56 -7.06 9.34
CA LYS A 154 3.62 -8.40 9.93
C LYS A 154 4.86 -9.17 9.48
N VAL A 155 5.30 -9.02 8.23
CA VAL A 155 6.56 -9.60 7.73
C VAL A 155 7.74 -8.99 8.48
N TRP A 156 7.77 -7.67 8.65
CA TRP A 156 8.85 -6.99 9.40
C TRP A 156 8.92 -7.44 10.86
N LYS A 157 7.75 -7.50 11.53
CA LYS A 157 7.66 -8.01 12.90
C LYS A 157 8.14 -9.46 13.00
N ARG A 158 7.84 -10.30 12.00
CA ARG A 158 8.32 -11.68 11.98
C ARG A 158 9.83 -11.76 11.77
N ALA A 159 10.39 -10.95 10.89
CA ALA A 159 11.83 -10.86 10.68
C ALA A 159 12.56 -10.44 11.96
N HIS A 160 12.03 -9.43 12.67
CA HIS A 160 12.55 -9.00 13.98
C HIS A 160 12.58 -10.15 15.00
N GLN A 161 11.49 -10.90 15.14
CA GLN A 161 11.41 -12.05 16.05
C GLN A 161 12.42 -13.16 15.71
N LEU A 162 12.65 -13.41 14.42
CA LEU A 162 13.64 -14.38 13.96
C LEU A 162 15.06 -13.91 14.29
N GLY A 163 15.35 -12.61 14.12
CA GLY A 163 16.61 -11.99 14.52
C GLY A 163 16.90 -12.12 16.01
N GLN A 164 15.90 -11.81 16.85
CA GLN A 164 16.00 -12.02 18.31
C GLN A 164 16.27 -13.48 18.70
N SER A 165 15.89 -14.43 17.84
CA SER A 165 16.11 -15.86 18.05
C SER A 165 17.41 -16.35 17.40
N GLY A 166 18.27 -15.46 16.88
CA GLY A 166 19.57 -15.79 16.30
C GLY A 166 19.53 -16.34 14.88
N TYR A 167 18.40 -16.26 14.18
CA TYR A 167 18.28 -16.74 12.81
C TYR A 167 18.73 -15.70 11.79
N THR A 168 19.19 -16.20 10.64
CA THR A 168 19.35 -15.39 9.42
C THR A 168 18.01 -15.29 8.70
N VAL A 169 17.66 -14.08 8.23
CA VAL A 169 16.44 -13.84 7.45
C VAL A 169 16.78 -13.90 5.96
N VAL A 170 16.08 -14.75 5.23
CA VAL A 170 16.18 -14.86 3.77
C VAL A 170 14.93 -14.25 3.16
N VAL A 171 15.10 -13.16 2.42
CA VAL A 171 14.02 -12.48 1.71
C VAL A 171 14.00 -12.97 0.27
N HIS A 172 12.86 -13.54 -0.15
CA HIS A 172 12.62 -13.93 -1.54
C HIS A 172 11.69 -12.92 -2.20
N GLY A 173 12.12 -12.36 -3.33
CA GLY A 173 11.38 -11.34 -4.08
C GLY A 173 12.29 -10.51 -4.96
N LYS A 174 11.69 -9.67 -5.81
CA LYS A 174 12.43 -8.77 -6.71
C LYS A 174 13.24 -7.78 -5.89
N TYR A 175 14.58 -7.90 -5.92
CA TYR A 175 15.48 -7.13 -5.04
C TYR A 175 15.32 -5.60 -5.15
N ASN A 176 14.90 -5.11 -6.31
CA ASN A 176 14.71 -3.69 -6.60
C ASN A 176 13.30 -3.16 -6.25
N HIS A 177 12.34 -4.04 -5.96
CA HIS A 177 10.98 -3.66 -5.62
C HIS A 177 10.90 -2.97 -4.26
N GLU A 178 10.05 -1.97 -4.13
CA GLU A 178 9.99 -1.09 -2.95
C GLU A 178 9.72 -1.85 -1.66
N GLU A 179 8.76 -2.77 -1.68
CA GLU A 179 8.42 -3.63 -0.54
C GLU A 179 9.62 -4.49 -0.11
N THR A 180 10.39 -5.02 -1.06
CA THR A 180 11.56 -5.85 -0.79
C THR A 180 12.69 -5.01 -0.18
N ARG A 181 12.95 -3.81 -0.72
CA ARG A 181 13.93 -2.87 -0.14
C ARG A 181 13.54 -2.45 1.28
N ALA A 182 12.26 -2.11 1.50
CA ALA A 182 11.74 -1.77 2.82
C ALA A 182 11.89 -2.95 3.78
N THR A 183 11.41 -4.13 3.41
CA THR A 183 11.51 -5.35 4.22
C THR A 183 12.95 -5.69 4.59
N PHE A 184 13.86 -5.64 3.62
CA PHE A 184 15.28 -5.85 3.87
C PHE A 184 15.84 -4.82 4.85
N SER A 185 15.50 -3.54 4.67
CA SER A 185 16.00 -2.45 5.53
C SER A 185 15.53 -2.56 6.98
N HIS A 186 14.32 -3.09 7.22
CA HIS A 186 13.82 -3.37 8.57
C HIS A 186 14.49 -4.63 9.13
N ALA A 187 14.52 -5.73 8.37
CA ALA A 187 15.08 -7.00 8.83
C ALA A 187 16.59 -6.93 9.16
N LYS A 188 17.39 -6.24 8.34
CA LYS A 188 18.85 -6.12 8.52
C LYS A 188 19.26 -5.43 9.83
N ARG A 189 18.34 -4.71 10.48
CA ARG A 189 18.60 -4.04 11.77
C ARG A 189 18.71 -5.03 12.92
N ASP A 190 18.01 -6.15 12.81
CA ASP A 190 17.83 -7.10 13.91
C ASP A 190 18.38 -8.50 13.59
N ALA A 191 18.66 -8.80 12.31
CA ALA A 191 19.15 -10.08 11.86
C ALA A 191 20.11 -9.95 10.68
N PRO A 192 21.13 -10.84 10.55
CA PRO A 192 21.77 -11.08 9.26
C PRO A 192 20.69 -11.37 8.22
N THR A 193 20.65 -10.58 7.15
CA THR A 193 19.59 -10.64 6.15
C THR A 193 20.20 -10.68 4.75
N ILE A 194 19.67 -11.54 3.89
CA ILE A 194 20.02 -11.60 2.47
C ILE A 194 18.76 -11.56 1.60
N ILE A 195 18.90 -11.04 0.38
CA ILE A 195 17.86 -11.13 -0.66
C ILE A 195 18.33 -12.14 -1.70
N ILE A 196 17.51 -13.14 -2.00
CA ILE A 196 17.76 -14.04 -3.13
C ILE A 196 17.37 -13.30 -4.40
N ARG A 197 18.34 -13.12 -5.31
CA ARG A 197 18.08 -12.62 -6.66
C ARG A 197 17.64 -13.82 -7.51
N ASP A 198 16.44 -13.74 -8.09
CA ASP A 198 16.02 -14.65 -9.15
C ASP A 198 16.85 -14.42 -10.42
#